data_AF-T1A015-F1
#
_entry.id   AF-T1A015-F1
#
_cell.length_a   1.000
_cell.length_b   1.000
_cell.length_c   1.000
_cell.angle_alpha   90.00
_cell.angle_beta   90.00
_cell.angle_gamma   90.00
#
_symmetry.space_group_name_H-M   'P 1'
#
loop_
_entity.id
_entity.type
_entity.pdbx_description
1 polymer ?
#
loop_
_entity_poly.entity_id
_entity_poly.type
_entity_poly.pdbx_seq_one_letter_code
_entity_poly.pdbx_strand_id
1 'polypeptide(L)'
;YLDRVTFHSDDVRSGVPLHDLDAWLLDLPDPWEAIPRLLPSLRPGGSIATYTPTYNQLERTVRLFQQLQLSDLRAEEHLVRGLHVGEGGTRPEFEMLGHTGFLASARRIP
;
A
#
# COMPACT_ATOMS: atom_id res chain seq x y z
N TYR A 1 9.81 -19.64 -10.03
CA TYR A 1 9.18 -18.52 -9.32
C TYR A 1 9.73 -18.37 -7.91
N LEU A 2 9.78 -19.44 -7.11
CA LEU A 2 10.34 -19.40 -5.75
C LEU A 2 11.84 -19.06 -5.70
N ASP A 3 12.58 -19.24 -6.81
CA ASP A 3 13.97 -18.81 -6.97
C ASP A 3 14.17 -17.29 -6.89
N ARG A 4 13.08 -16.51 -6.95
CA ARG A 4 13.08 -15.04 -6.86
C ARG A 4 12.41 -14.52 -5.59
N VAL A 5 12.07 -15.41 -4.66
CA VAL A 5 11.38 -15.08 -3.42
C VAL A 5 12.19 -15.60 -2.24
N THR A 6 12.55 -14.71 -1.33
CA THR A 6 13.17 -15.07 -0.05
C THR A 6 12.18 -14.78 1.07
N PHE A 7 11.87 -15.80 1.87
CA PHE A 7 10.99 -15.67 3.02
C PHE A 7 11.81 -15.33 4.26
N HIS A 8 11.31 -14.36 5.02
CA HIS A 8 11.84 -13.97 6.32
C HIS A 8 10.73 -14.15 7.37
N SER A 9 11.08 -14.67 8.54
CA SER A 9 10.14 -14.93 9.63
C SER A 9 10.48 -14.04 10.82
N ASP A 10 10.22 -12.75 10.67
CA ASP A 10 10.56 -11.71 11.64
C ASP A 10 9.46 -10.66 11.72
N ASP A 11 9.44 -9.85 12.79
CA ASP A 11 8.58 -8.67 12.85
C ASP A 11 9.24 -7.50 12.12
N VAL A 12 8.67 -7.13 10.96
CA VAL A 12 9.12 -6.00 10.13
C VAL A 12 9.10 -4.66 10.88
N ARG A 13 8.30 -4.53 11.96
CA ARG A 13 8.32 -3.38 12.87
C ARG A 13 9.60 -3.27 13.69
N SER A 14 10.47 -4.26 13.65
CA SER A 14 11.83 -4.18 14.22
C SER A 14 12.85 -3.63 13.22
N GLY A 15 12.45 -3.43 11.96
CA GLY A 15 13.34 -3.12 10.84
C GLY A 15 13.83 -4.39 10.15
N VAL A 16 14.48 -4.23 9.00
CA VAL A 16 15.06 -5.34 8.23
C VAL A 16 16.50 -5.04 7.84
N PRO A 17 17.37 -6.07 7.72
CA PRO A 17 18.76 -5.90 7.30
C PRO A 17 18.89 -5.80 5.77
N LEU A 18 17.97 -5.09 5.11
CA LEU A 18 17.94 -4.87 3.67
C LEU A 18 18.25 -3.41 3.35
N HIS A 19 18.79 -3.16 2.15
CA HIS A 19 19.17 -1.83 1.66
C HIS A 19 18.94 -1.75 0.15
N ASP A 20 18.93 -0.52 -0.37
CA ASP A 20 18.74 -0.20 -1.79
C ASP A 20 17.49 -0.83 -2.43
N LEU A 21 16.43 -1.00 -1.64
CA LEU A 21 15.17 -1.54 -2.13
C LEU A 21 14.47 -0.54 -3.05
N ASP A 22 13.88 -1.04 -4.14
CA ASP A 22 13.08 -0.23 -5.06
C ASP A 22 11.74 0.18 -4.45
N ALA A 23 11.11 -0.73 -3.70
CA ALA A 23 9.78 -0.51 -3.14
C ALA A 23 9.48 -1.34 -1.88
N TRP A 24 8.56 -0.83 -1.07
CA TRP A 24 7.83 -1.57 -0.02
C TRP A 24 6.33 -1.61 -0.33
N LEU A 25 5.73 -2.77 -0.12
CA LEU A 25 4.28 -2.95 -0.05
C LEU A 25 3.93 -3.56 1.30
N LEU A 26 3.16 -2.85 2.11
CA LEU A 26 2.81 -3.24 3.48
C LEU A 26 1.33 -3.56 3.57
N ASP A 27 1.01 -4.80 3.92
CA ASP A 27 -0.33 -5.23 4.33
C ASP A 27 -0.25 -5.64 5.81
N LEU A 28 -0.41 -4.64 6.68
CA LEU A 28 -0.23 -4.77 8.13
C LEU A 28 -1.39 -4.06 8.84
N PRO A 29 -1.76 -4.48 10.06
CA PRO A 29 -2.79 -3.77 10.84
C PRO A 29 -2.36 -2.37 11.27
N ASP A 30 -1.06 -2.11 11.38
CA ASP A 30 -0.43 -0.92 11.93
C ASP A 30 0.86 -0.54 11.15
N PRO A 31 0.77 -0.27 9.83
CA PRO A 31 1.94 -0.03 8.99
C PRO A 31 2.78 1.17 9.46
N TRP A 32 2.17 2.13 10.16
CA TRP A 32 2.82 3.32 10.71
C TRP A 32 3.91 3.00 11.75
N GLU A 33 3.90 1.84 12.40
CA GLU A 33 4.97 1.42 13.31
C GLU A 33 6.20 0.90 12.53
N ALA A 34 6.00 0.36 11.33
CA ALA A 34 7.07 -0.18 10.49
C ALA A 34 7.70 0.87 9.56
N ILE A 35 6.88 1.75 8.97
CA ILE A 35 7.31 2.74 7.97
C ILE A 35 8.60 3.49 8.37
N PRO A 36 8.73 4.10 9.57
CA PRO A 36 9.92 4.88 9.92
C PRO A 36 11.20 4.05 9.93
N ARG A 37 11.11 2.75 10.22
CA ARG A 37 12.25 1.82 10.28
C ARG A 37 12.59 1.23 8.91
N LEU A 38 11.63 1.18 8.01
CA LEU A 38 11.82 0.66 6.65
C LEU A 38 12.28 1.72 5.67
N LEU A 39 11.93 3.00 5.87
CA LEU A 39 12.35 4.08 4.97
C LEU A 39 13.86 4.11 4.67
N PRO A 40 14.78 3.92 5.65
CA PRO A 40 16.21 3.90 5.36
C PRO A 40 16.65 2.80 4.38
N SER A 41 15.91 1.70 4.29
CA SER A 41 16.20 0.58 3.36
C SER A 41 15.81 0.85 1.91
N LEU A 42 14.93 1.83 1.65
CA LEU A 42 14.57 2.23 0.29
C LEU A 42 15.68 3.06 -0.33
N ARG A 43 16.00 2.86 -1.60
CA ARG A 43 16.87 3.80 -2.33
C ARG A 43 16.24 5.21 -2.41
N PRO A 44 17.01 6.29 -2.66
CA PRO A 44 16.45 7.59 -3.01
C PRO A 44 15.44 7.50 -4.16
N GLY A 45 14.25 8.06 -3.99
CA GLY A 45 13.15 7.94 -4.95
C GLY A 45 12.41 6.60 -4.93
N GLY A 46 12.79 5.66 -4.06
CA GLY A 46 12.07 4.40 -3.84
C GLY A 46 10.65 4.63 -3.33
N SER A 47 9.76 3.69 -3.64
CA SER A 47 8.32 3.84 -3.34
C SER A 47 7.92 3.06 -2.08
N ILE A 48 6.92 3.56 -1.36
CA ILE A 48 6.26 2.81 -0.30
C ILE A 48 4.76 2.86 -0.52
N ALA A 49 4.10 1.72 -0.36
CA ALA A 49 2.66 1.59 -0.41
C ALA A 49 2.14 0.78 0.78
N THR A 50 0.96 1.13 1.27
CA THR A 50 0.25 0.40 2.32
C THR A 50 -1.14 0.03 1.85
N TYR A 51 -1.60 -1.13 2.27
CA TYR A 51 -2.98 -1.56 2.15
C TYR A 51 -3.63 -1.59 3.54
N THR A 52 -4.72 -0.85 3.75
CA THR A 52 -5.40 -0.79 5.06
C THR A 52 -6.92 -0.82 4.93
N PRO A 53 -7.65 -1.56 5.78
CA PRO A 53 -9.10 -1.76 5.62
C PRO A 53 -10.00 -0.66 6.22
N THR A 54 -9.46 0.33 6.93
CA THR A 54 -10.29 1.36 7.57
C THR A 54 -9.80 2.77 7.26
N TYR A 55 -10.74 3.72 7.21
CA TYR A 55 -10.44 5.13 7.03
C TYR A 55 -9.48 5.68 8.09
N ASN A 56 -9.62 5.26 9.35
CA ASN A 56 -8.73 5.71 10.43
C ASN A 56 -7.29 5.21 10.24
N GLN A 57 -7.11 3.98 9.74
CA GLN A 57 -5.79 3.45 9.41
C GLN A 57 -5.18 4.17 8.21
N LEU A 58 -5.97 4.42 7.17
CA LEU A 58 -5.56 5.22 6.02
C LEU A 58 -5.11 6.62 6.46
N GLU A 59 -5.95 7.32 7.22
CA GLU A 59 -5.68 8.67 7.71
C GLU A 59 -4.39 8.71 8.53
N ARG A 60 -4.22 7.78 9.47
CA ARG A 60 -3.00 7.69 10.28
C ARG A 60 -1.75 7.48 9.43
N THR A 61 -1.85 6.64 8.40
CA THR A 61 -0.74 6.36 7.49
C THR A 61 -0.38 7.57 6.64
N VAL A 62 -1.37 8.24 6.06
CA VAL A 62 -1.17 9.45 5.25
C VAL A 62 -0.57 10.58 6.08
N ARG A 63 -1.06 10.79 7.31
CA ARG A 63 -0.47 11.75 8.24
C ARG A 63 1.00 11.45 8.54
N LEU A 64 1.35 10.17 8.71
CA LEU A 64 2.74 9.78 8.90
C LEU A 64 3.60 10.07 7.65
N PHE A 65 3.12 9.75 6.45
CA PHE A 65 3.83 10.09 5.21
C PHE A 65 4.12 11.59 5.10
N GLN A 66 3.15 12.44 5.49
CA GLN A 66 3.35 13.89 5.55
C GLN A 66 4.39 14.30 6.60
N GLN A 67 4.35 13.72 7.81
CA GLN A 67 5.32 13.98 8.87
C GLN A 67 6.74 13.59 8.47
N LEU A 68 6.88 12.50 7.73
CA LEU A 68 8.16 12.02 7.19
C LEU A 68 8.58 12.71 5.89
N GLN A 69 7.83 13.75 5.47
CA GLN A 69 8.08 14.55 4.28
C GLN A 69 8.27 13.70 3.01
N LEU A 70 7.49 12.62 2.87
CA LEU A 70 7.51 11.84 1.65
C LEU A 70 6.85 12.62 0.49
N SER A 71 7.32 12.36 -0.72
CA SER A 71 6.82 13.00 -1.94
C SER A 71 5.77 12.14 -2.65
N ASP A 72 5.04 12.73 -3.61
CA ASP A 72 4.07 12.02 -4.46
C ASP A 72 3.03 11.20 -3.66
N LEU A 73 2.49 11.81 -2.59
CA LEU A 73 1.53 11.18 -1.71
C LEU A 73 0.19 10.96 -2.43
N ARG A 74 -0.31 9.72 -2.41
CA ARG A 74 -1.62 9.33 -2.95
C ARG A 74 -2.38 8.46 -1.95
N ALA A 75 -3.70 8.58 -1.97
CA ALA A 75 -4.63 7.75 -1.22
C ALA A 75 -5.81 7.40 -2.12
N GLU A 76 -6.06 6.11 -2.33
CA GLU A 76 -7.02 5.60 -3.31
C GLU A 76 -7.83 4.43 -2.76
N GLU A 77 -9.09 4.34 -3.15
CA GLU A 77 -9.93 3.14 -3.01
C GLU A 77 -10.29 2.67 -4.42
N HIS A 78 -10.11 1.39 -4.69
CA HIS A 78 -10.44 0.80 -5.99
C HIS A 78 -11.72 -0.02 -5.87
N LEU A 79 -12.77 0.44 -6.54
CA LEU A 79 -14.07 -0.23 -6.60
C LEU A 79 -14.22 -0.93 -7.95
N VAL A 80 -14.34 -2.26 -7.91
CA VAL A 80 -14.58 -3.08 -9.11
C VAL A 80 -16.05 -3.45 -9.15
N ARG A 81 -16.72 -3.09 -10.24
CA ARG A 81 -18.12 -3.41 -10.48
C ARG A 81 -18.27 -4.18 -11.78
N GLY A 82 -18.84 -5.38 -11.70
CA GLY A 82 -19.15 -6.20 -12.87
C GLY A 82 -20.17 -5.51 -13.79
N LEU A 83 -20.12 -5.84 -15.07
CA LEU A 83 -21.09 -5.38 -16.07
C LEU A 83 -21.72 -6.60 -16.74
N HIS A 84 -23.05 -6.61 -16.84
CA HIS A 84 -23.75 -7.51 -17.75
C HIS A 84 -23.72 -6.89 -19.14
N VAL A 85 -23.08 -7.55 -20.10
CA VAL A 85 -22.91 -7.04 -21.47
C VAL A 85 -23.81 -7.82 -22.43
N GLY A 86 -24.66 -7.09 -23.16
CA GLY A 86 -25.61 -7.64 -24.12
C GLY A 86 -26.20 -6.55 -25.03
N GLU A 87 -26.58 -6.93 -26.25
CA GLU A 87 -27.17 -6.02 -27.24
C GLU A 87 -28.47 -5.39 -26.71
N GLY A 88 -28.54 -4.06 -26.69
CA GLY A 88 -29.70 -3.31 -26.17
C GLY A 88 -29.93 -3.40 -24.66
N GLY A 89 -29.08 -4.10 -23.90
CA GLY A 89 -29.31 -4.42 -22.49
C GLY A 89 -28.08 -4.35 -21.59
N THR A 90 -27.01 -3.69 -22.04
CA THR A 90 -25.78 -3.55 -21.25
C THR A 90 -26.03 -2.70 -20.01
N ARG A 91 -25.69 -3.24 -18.83
CA ARG A 91 -25.93 -2.59 -17.53
C ARG A 91 -24.96 -3.09 -16.47
N PRO A 92 -24.78 -2.35 -15.36
CA PRO A 92 -24.00 -2.85 -14.24
C PRO A 92 -24.63 -4.07 -13.57
N GLU A 93 -23.80 -4.91 -12.97
CA GLU A 93 -24.25 -5.89 -12.00
C GLU A 93 -24.90 -5.19 -10.79
N PHE A 94 -25.89 -5.87 -10.21
CA PHE A 94 -26.62 -5.35 -9.07
C PHE A 94 -25.76 -5.42 -7.81
N GLU A 95 -25.07 -6.54 -7.60
CA GLU A 95 -24.16 -6.75 -6.48
C GLU A 95 -22.72 -6.38 -6.86
N MET A 96 -21.95 -5.92 -5.89
CA MET A 96 -20.51 -5.68 -6.03
C MET A 96 -19.81 -5.81 -4.69
N LEU A 97 -18.49 -6.02 -4.73
CA LEU A 97 -17.65 -5.87 -3.55
C LEU A 97 -17.49 -4.37 -3.25
N GLY A 98 -18.25 -3.88 -2.28
CA GLY A 98 -18.32 -2.46 -1.96
C GLY A 98 -17.09 -1.88 -1.26
N HIS A 99 -16.21 -2.73 -0.73
CA HIS A 99 -14.98 -2.33 -0.08
C HIS A 99 -14.03 -3.51 0.02
N THR A 100 -12.74 -3.27 -0.24
CA THR A 100 -11.67 -4.23 0.09
C THR A 100 -10.68 -3.58 1.06
N GLY A 101 -10.18 -2.39 0.70
CA GLY A 101 -9.22 -1.63 1.47
C GLY A 101 -8.76 -0.39 0.71
N PHE A 102 -7.99 0.44 1.40
CA PHE A 102 -7.39 1.65 0.88
C PHE A 102 -5.91 1.44 0.57
N LEU A 103 -5.46 2.00 -0.54
CA LEU A 103 -4.05 2.10 -0.89
C LEU A 103 -3.55 3.51 -0.58
N ALA A 104 -2.56 3.62 0.31
CA ALA A 104 -1.78 4.84 0.44
C ALA A 104 -0.39 4.60 -0.14
N SER A 105 0.12 5.55 -0.94
CA SER A 105 1.49 5.44 -1.47
C SER A 105 2.22 6.78 -1.43
N ALA A 106 3.55 6.71 -1.36
CA ALA A 106 4.43 7.87 -1.40
C ALA A 106 5.84 7.44 -1.84
N ARG A 107 6.74 8.41 -2.03
CA ARG A 107 8.13 8.19 -2.44
C ARG A 107 9.11 8.82 -1.46
N ARG A 108 10.17 8.07 -1.15
CA ARG A 108 11.31 8.55 -0.36
C ARG A 108 12.02 9.68 -1.10
N ILE A 109 12.15 10.83 -0.45
CA ILE A 109 13.00 11.94 -0.92
C ILE A 109 14.47 11.59 -0.59
N PRO A 110 15.45 11.96 -1.45
CA PRO A 110 16.87 11.83 -1.16
C PRO A 110 17.29 12.45 0.18
#